data_AF-A0A0F2LTU3-F1
#
_entry.id   AF-A0A0F2LTU3-F1
#
_cell.length_a   1.000
_cell.length_b   1.000
_cell.length_c   1.000
_cell.angle_alpha   90.00
_cell.angle_beta   90.00
_cell.angle_gamma   90.00
#
_symmetry.space_group_name_H-M   'P 1'
#
loop_
_entity.id
_entity.type
_entity.pdbx_description
1 polymer ?
#
loop_
_entity_poly.entity_id
_entity_poly.type
_entity_poly.pdbx_seq_one_letter_code
_entity_poly.pdbx_strand_id
1 'polypeptide(L)'
;MNFYDFIYKIDEFCSYDNPWKVRKEEETSEKYGVYPDKRNVEQLIKNSIINLDKPPGPTSHEVAFWVKKMFNVNKVGHGGTLEPLTWGGVIPR
;
A
#
# COMPACT_ATOMS: atom_id res chain seq x y z
N MET A 1 -7.45 -6.32 -25.25
CA MET A 1 -7.38 -5.16 -24.34
C MET A 1 -5.91 -4.98 -24.02
N ASN A 2 -5.35 -3.78 -24.23
CA ASN A 2 -3.91 -3.57 -24.05
C ASN A 2 -3.69 -2.67 -22.83
N PHE A 3 -4.03 -3.18 -21.66
CA PHE A 3 -3.65 -2.49 -20.43
C PHE A 3 -2.15 -2.59 -20.22
N TYR A 4 -1.63 -1.63 -19.48
CA TYR A 4 -0.26 -1.70 -19.00
C TYR A 4 -0.05 -2.98 -18.16
N ASP A 5 1.02 -3.72 -18.44
CA ASP A 5 1.32 -5.05 -17.88
C ASP A 5 1.19 -5.15 -16.35
N PHE A 6 1.42 -4.05 -15.64
CA PHE A 6 1.26 -3.99 -14.19
C PHE A 6 -0.15 -4.37 -13.71
N ILE A 7 -1.20 -4.06 -14.48
CA ILE A 7 -2.58 -4.43 -14.11
C ILE A 7 -2.74 -5.95 -14.12
N TYR A 8 -2.25 -6.62 -15.17
CA TYR A 8 -2.31 -8.08 -15.25
C TYR A 8 -1.48 -8.76 -14.14
N LYS A 9 -0.34 -8.17 -13.76
CA LYS A 9 0.45 -8.65 -12.61
C LYS A 9 -0.34 -8.57 -11.29
N ILE A 10 -1.17 -7.54 -11.11
CA ILE A 10 -2.04 -7.44 -9.92
C ILE A 10 -3.11 -8.52 -9.94
N ASP A 11 -3.77 -8.72 -11.09
CA ASP A 11 -4.82 -9.72 -11.25
C ASP A 11 -4.28 -11.14 -10.95
N GLU A 12 -3.08 -11.45 -11.45
CA GLU A 12 -2.37 -12.70 -11.14
C GLU A 12 -2.02 -12.81 -9.64
N PHE A 13 -1.41 -11.77 -9.06
CA PHE A 13 -1.03 -11.75 -7.65
C PHE A 13 -2.23 -11.97 -6.72
N CYS A 14 -3.36 -11.34 -7.04
CA CYS A 14 -4.60 -11.48 -6.30
C CYS A 14 -5.37 -12.76 -6.63
N SER A 15 -4.92 -13.54 -7.62
CA SER A 15 -5.66 -14.69 -8.17
C SER A 15 -7.10 -14.33 -8.53
N TYR A 16 -7.29 -13.14 -9.11
CA TYR A 16 -8.60 -12.57 -9.39
C TYR A 16 -8.68 -12.09 -10.83
N ASP A 17 -9.59 -12.67 -11.61
CA ASP A 17 -9.85 -12.26 -12.97
C ASP A 17 -10.82 -11.06 -12.99
N ASN A 18 -10.27 -9.87 -13.21
CA ASN A 18 -11.06 -8.64 -13.29
C ASN A 18 -11.76 -8.55 -14.66
N PRO A 19 -13.11 -8.54 -14.73
CA PRO A 19 -13.84 -8.50 -16.00
C PRO A 19 -13.92 -7.07 -16.55
N TRP A 20 -12.78 -6.52 -16.93
CA TRP A 20 -12.70 -5.14 -17.40
C TRP A 20 -13.51 -4.93 -18.68
N LYS A 21 -14.32 -3.87 -18.72
CA LYS A 21 -15.10 -3.46 -19.89
C LYS A 21 -14.60 -2.11 -20.40
N VAL A 22 -14.06 -2.07 -21.62
CA VAL A 22 -13.68 -0.80 -22.28
C VAL A 22 -14.95 -0.09 -22.74
N ARG A 23 -15.16 1.14 -22.27
CA ARG A 23 -16.23 2.00 -22.80
C ARG A 23 -15.76 2.82 -24.00
N LYS A 24 -14.48 3.22 -24.00
CA LYS A 24 -13.83 3.99 -25.07
C LYS A 24 -12.32 3.75 -25.00
N GLU A 25 -11.69 3.59 -26.16
CA GLU A 25 -10.23 3.53 -26.26
C GLU A 25 -9.66 4.95 -26.32
N GLU A 26 -8.78 5.28 -25.39
CA GLU A 26 -8.06 6.55 -25.33
C GLU A 26 -6.63 6.30 -24.85
N GLU A 27 -5.73 7.19 -25.24
CA GLU A 27 -4.33 7.17 -24.81
C GLU A 27 -4.08 8.24 -23.73
N THR A 28 -3.14 7.96 -22.84
CA THR A 28 -2.66 8.94 -21.86
C THR A 28 -1.36 9.57 -22.34
N SER A 29 -1.13 10.84 -22.00
CA SER A 29 0.10 11.55 -22.35
C SER A 29 1.23 11.19 -21.39
N GLU A 30 2.40 10.87 -21.92
CA GLU A 30 3.64 10.63 -21.14
C GLU A 30 4.14 11.89 -20.38
N LYS A 31 3.60 13.07 -20.70
CA LYS A 31 3.96 14.32 -20.03
C LYS A 31 3.54 14.34 -18.55
N TYR A 32 2.60 13.49 -18.13
CA TYR A 32 2.02 13.54 -16.80
C TYR A 32 2.04 12.19 -16.09
N GLY A 33 2.54 12.18 -14.86
CA GLY A 33 2.57 10.99 -14.01
C GLY A 33 3.60 9.94 -14.45
N VAL A 34 3.63 8.83 -13.72
CA VAL A 34 4.48 7.67 -14.04
C VAL A 34 3.80 6.42 -13.49
N TYR A 35 3.95 5.30 -14.21
CA TYR A 35 3.41 4.01 -13.79
C TYR A 35 3.98 3.58 -12.42
N PRO A 36 3.20 2.88 -11.58
CA PRO A 36 3.61 2.55 -10.21
C PRO A 36 4.96 1.85 -10.09
N ASP A 37 5.25 0.92 -11.00
CA ASP A 37 6.48 0.13 -11.08
C ASP A 37 7.68 0.90 -11.68
N LYS A 38 7.45 2.09 -12.24
CA LYS A 38 8.49 3.00 -12.75
C LYS A 38 8.79 4.18 -11.81
N ARG A 39 8.12 4.26 -10.66
CA ARG A 39 8.34 5.32 -9.68
C ARG A 39 9.73 5.17 -9.06
N ASN A 40 10.40 6.31 -8.85
CA ASN A 40 11.62 6.31 -8.06
C ASN A 40 11.31 6.05 -6.56
N VAL A 41 12.34 5.78 -5.76
CA VAL A 41 12.18 5.42 -4.33
C VAL A 41 11.44 6.50 -3.54
N GLU A 42 11.72 7.78 -3.78
CA GLU A 42 11.06 8.89 -3.09
C GLU A 42 9.56 8.94 -3.40
N GLN A 43 9.19 8.75 -4.66
CA GLN A 43 7.80 8.66 -5.11
C GLN A 43 7.10 7.42 -4.55
N LEU A 44 7.80 6.28 -4.46
CA LEU A 44 7.27 5.07 -3.85
C LEU A 44 6.94 5.31 -2.38
N ILE A 45 7.91 5.81 -1.59
CA ILE A 45 7.71 6.08 -0.16
C ILE A 45 6.53 7.04 0.05
N LYS A 46 6.49 8.15 -0.70
CA LYS A 46 5.44 9.17 -0.58
C LYS A 46 4.03 8.66 -0.90
N ASN A 47 3.91 7.64 -1.76
CA ASN A 47 2.63 7.10 -2.24
C ASN A 47 2.46 5.61 -1.91
N SER A 48 3.04 5.14 -0.80
CA SER A 48 3.05 3.74 -0.41
C SER A 48 1.94 3.39 0.58
N ILE A 49 1.59 2.10 0.59
CA ILE A 49 0.89 1.43 1.69
C ILE A 49 1.85 0.37 2.21
N ILE A 50 2.01 0.30 3.53
CA ILE A 50 2.86 -0.70 4.17
C ILE A 50 1.94 -1.69 4.88
N ASN A 51 1.95 -2.95 4.42
CA ASN A 51 1.33 -4.05 5.15
C ASN A 51 2.22 -4.41 6.33
N LEU A 52 1.99 -3.73 7.45
CA LEU A 52 2.83 -3.82 8.63
C LEU A 52 2.29 -4.88 9.60
N ASP A 53 3.14 -5.85 9.95
CA ASP A 53 2.88 -6.76 11.06
C ASP A 53 3.19 -6.06 12.39
N LYS A 54 2.14 -5.68 13.11
CA LYS A 54 2.25 -4.82 14.29
C LYS A 54 2.66 -5.66 15.50
N PRO A 55 3.79 -5.36 16.17
CA PRO A 55 4.20 -6.12 17.35
C PRO A 55 3.22 -5.95 18.53
N PRO A 56 3.13 -6.94 19.44
CA PRO A 56 2.43 -6.79 20.72
C PRO A 56 3.15 -5.77 21.62
N GLY A 57 2.41 -5.06 22.48
CA GLY A 57 2.95 -4.01 23.34
C GLY A 57 2.57 -2.58 22.94
N PRO A 58 3.08 -2.01 21.84
CA PRO A 58 2.78 -0.62 21.46
C PRO A 58 1.36 -0.46 20.90
N THR A 59 0.84 0.76 20.98
CA THR A 59 -0.38 1.18 20.31
C THR A 59 -0.18 1.30 18.80
N SER A 60 -1.29 1.25 18.05
CA SER A 60 -1.24 1.47 16.60
C SER A 60 -0.73 2.87 16.21
N HIS A 61 -0.99 3.88 17.05
CA HIS A 61 -0.51 5.25 16.85
C HIS A 61 1.01 5.35 17.04
N GLU A 62 1.57 4.68 18.04
CA GLU A 62 3.03 4.66 18.27
C GLU A 62 3.76 3.98 17.12
N VAL A 63 3.27 2.83 16.65
CA VAL A 63 3.86 2.11 15.52
C VAL A 63 3.79 2.96 14.24
N ALA A 64 2.65 3.60 13.96
CA ALA A 64 2.54 4.54 12.84
C ALA A 64 3.53 5.71 12.98
N PHE A 65 3.70 6.26 14.17
CA PHE A 65 4.67 7.32 14.44
C PHE A 65 6.12 6.87 14.21
N TRP A 66 6.47 5.63 14.57
CA TRP A 66 7.79 5.07 14.27
C TRP A 66 8.03 4.97 12.76
N VAL A 67 7.06 4.45 12.00
CA VAL A 67 7.13 4.42 10.53
C VAL A 67 7.34 5.83 9.96
N LYS A 68 6.59 6.82 10.46
CA LYS A 68 6.75 8.22 10.07
C LYS A 68 8.18 8.72 10.27
N LYS A 69 8.80 8.39 11.40
CA LYS A 69 10.17 8.77 11.73
C LYS A 69 11.20 8.03 10.90
N MET A 70 11.04 6.72 10.70
CA MET A 70 11.95 5.88 9.90
C MET A 70 12.07 6.37 8.45
N PHE A 71 10.94 6.71 7.83
CA PHE A 71 10.91 7.20 6.45
C PHE A 71 11.00 8.73 6.33
N ASN A 72 11.13 9.45 7.45
CA ASN A 72 11.17 10.91 7.51
C ASN A 72 10.04 11.60 6.71
N VAL A 73 8.81 11.11 6.86
CA VAL A 73 7.64 11.63 6.13
C VAL A 73 6.79 12.58 6.98
N ASN A 74 6.10 13.51 6.32
CA ASN A 74 5.30 14.53 7.00
C ASN A 74 3.98 14.00 7.55
N LYS A 75 3.42 12.95 6.95
CA LYS A 75 2.10 12.38 7.29
C LYS A 75 2.15 10.85 7.22
N VAL A 76 1.41 10.22 8.11
CA VAL A 76 1.16 8.76 8.17
C VAL A 76 -0.25 8.56 8.71
N GLY A 77 -0.88 7.44 8.34
CA GLY A 77 -2.14 6.98 8.93
C GLY A 77 -2.13 5.45 9.02
N HIS A 78 -3.01 4.89 9.84
CA HIS A 78 -3.24 3.44 9.92
C HIS A 78 -4.70 3.12 9.59
N GLY A 79 -4.96 1.95 8.99
CA GLY A 79 -6.30 1.56 8.50
C GLY A 79 -7.31 1.21 9.58
N GLY A 80 -6.87 1.05 10.82
CA GLY A 80 -7.71 0.74 11.99
C GLY A 80 -6.84 0.55 13.23
N THR A 81 -7.42 0.69 14.42
CA THR A 81 -6.68 0.51 15.68
C THR A 81 -6.71 -0.96 16.08
N LEU A 82 -5.53 -1.58 16.16
CA LEU A 82 -5.35 -2.83 16.88
C LEU A 82 -5.03 -2.52 18.35
N GLU A 83 -5.74 -3.18 19.25
CA GLU A 83 -5.57 -3.03 20.70
C GLU A 83 -4.15 -3.47 21.12
N PRO A 84 -3.48 -2.73 22.01
CA PRO A 84 -2.23 -3.18 22.61
C PRO A 84 -2.48 -4.42 23.47
N LEU A 85 -1.89 -5.55 23.10
CA LEU A 85 -1.88 -6.72 23.96
C LEU A 85 -0.80 -6.54 25.04
N THR A 86 -1.20 -6.68 26.30
CA THR A 86 -0.30 -6.76 27.45
C THR A 86 0.26 -8.19 27.58
N TRP A 87 1.38 -8.35 28.29
CA TRP A 87 2.03 -9.64 28.50
C TRP A 87 1.04 -10.66 29.11
N GLY A 88 0.66 -11.68 28.33
CA GLY A 88 -0.34 -12.69 28.69
C GLY A 88 -1.63 -12.69 27.85
N GLY A 89 -1.83 -11.69 26.98
CA GLY A 89 -2.91 -11.69 26.00
C GLY A 89 -2.63 -12.67 24.85
N VAL A 90 -3.64 -13.48 24.49
CA VAL A 90 -3.56 -14.36 23.32
C VAL A 90 -3.60 -13.50 22.05
N ILE A 91 -2.58 -13.63 21.19
CA ILE A 91 -2.68 -13.14 19.82
C ILE A 91 -3.51 -14.17 19.06
N PRO A 92 -4.73 -13.86 18.58
CA PRO A 92 -5.41 -14.76 17.66
C PRO A 92 -4.54 -14.89 16.41
N ARG A 93 -4.01 -16.10 16.20
CA ARG A 93 -3.32 -16.53 14.99
C ARG A 93 -4.32 -17.18 14.04
#